data_AF-A0A7V9JDF1-F1
#
_entry.id   AF-A0A7V9JDF1-F1
#
_cell.length_a   1.000
_cell.length_b   1.000
_cell.length_c   1.000
_cell.angle_alpha   90.00
_cell.angle_beta   90.00
_cell.angle_gamma   90.00
#
_symmetry.space_group_name_H-M   'P 1'
#
loop_
_entity.id
_entity.type
_entity.pdbx_description
1 polymer ?
#
loop_
_entity_poly.entity_id
_entity_poly.type
_entity_poly.pdbx_seq_one_letter_code
_entity_poly.pdbx_strand_id
1 'polypeptide(L)'
;MSIGVTVFLSRTTPRIFIILSTMAGFAPFTAQSQTIDSPEFRATWAREDAPVASGAASRTWLWGPEPFTASLNELYGNGQDEIRTVQYFDKARMEINDPAAQRDRWFVTTGLLALELMTGLRQTSDSGFEQRGPAGIPVAGDSDDATG
;
A
#
# COMPACT_ATOMS: atom_id res chain seq x y z
N MET A 1 83.92 -12.74 33.21
CA MET A 1 82.69 -12.88 34.02
C MET A 1 81.53 -13.01 33.03
N SER A 2 80.75 -14.07 33.16
CA SER A 2 80.02 -14.73 32.07
C SER A 2 78.49 -14.48 32.13
N ILE A 3 77.82 -14.67 30.98
CA ILE A 3 76.37 -14.99 30.80
C ILE A 3 75.40 -13.80 30.99
N GLY A 4 74.38 -13.54 30.17
CA GLY A 4 73.86 -14.25 29.00
C GLY A 4 72.75 -13.42 28.32
N VAL A 5 72.55 -13.66 27.02
CA VAL A 5 71.49 -13.07 26.19
C VAL A 5 70.20 -13.87 26.40
N THR A 6 69.09 -13.21 26.73
CA THR A 6 67.76 -13.84 26.78
C THR A 6 66.84 -13.18 25.76
N VAL A 7 66.43 -13.98 24.76
CA VAL A 7 65.49 -13.65 23.70
C VAL A 7 64.06 -13.66 24.26
N PHE A 8 63.29 -12.60 24.00
CA PHE A 8 61.86 -12.51 24.34
C PHE A 8 61.03 -13.32 23.33
N LEU A 9 60.34 -14.38 23.76
CA LEU A 9 59.26 -15.01 22.99
C LEU A 9 57.91 -14.42 23.44
N SER A 10 57.25 -13.64 22.58
CA SER A 10 55.85 -13.23 22.77
C SER A 10 54.91 -14.37 22.37
N ARG A 11 54.14 -14.89 23.33
CA ARG A 11 53.01 -15.80 23.06
C ARG A 11 51.73 -14.98 22.98
N THR A 12 51.21 -14.74 21.78
CA THR A 12 49.88 -14.14 21.57
C THR A 12 48.81 -15.23 21.60
N THR A 13 47.92 -15.17 22.58
CA THR A 13 46.73 -16.03 22.71
C THR A 13 45.65 -15.60 21.69
N PRO A 14 45.00 -16.52 20.96
CA PRO A 14 43.93 -16.15 20.05
C PRO A 14 42.67 -15.77 20.85
N ARG A 15 42.12 -14.58 20.59
CA ARG A 15 40.84 -14.12 21.16
C ARG A 15 39.71 -14.65 20.28
N ILE A 16 38.90 -15.55 20.84
CA ILE A 16 37.64 -16.02 20.25
C ILE A 16 36.61 -14.89 20.35
N PHE A 17 36.14 -14.39 19.21
CA PHE A 17 35.00 -13.47 19.14
C PHE A 17 33.72 -14.31 18.97
N ILE A 18 32.86 -14.31 19.99
CA ILE A 18 31.50 -14.86 19.90
C ILE A 18 30.63 -13.82 19.21
N ILE A 19 30.12 -14.13 18.02
CA ILE A 19 29.16 -13.29 17.30
C ILE A 19 27.77 -13.59 17.87
N LEU A 20 27.27 -12.68 18.72
CA LEU A 20 25.89 -12.68 19.18
C LEU A 20 24.99 -12.26 18.02
N SER A 21 24.37 -13.24 17.35
CA SER A 21 23.42 -12.97 16.26
C SER A 21 22.09 -12.53 16.85
N THR A 22 21.76 -11.24 16.77
CA THR A 22 20.41 -10.74 17.03
C THR A 22 19.48 -11.22 15.92
N MET A 23 18.64 -12.21 16.22
CA MET A 23 17.47 -12.50 15.39
C MET A 23 16.50 -11.33 15.52
N ALA A 24 16.45 -10.47 14.51
CA ALA A 24 15.37 -9.50 14.36
C ALA A 24 14.07 -10.29 14.13
N GLY A 25 13.16 -10.25 15.09
CA GLY A 25 11.86 -10.90 14.96
C GLY A 25 11.07 -10.28 13.81
N PHE A 26 10.59 -11.11 12.89
CA PHE A 26 9.57 -10.71 11.91
C PHE A 26 8.27 -10.45 12.66
N ALA A 27 7.84 -9.19 12.74
CA ALA A 27 6.49 -8.87 13.17
C ALA A 27 5.50 -9.30 12.07
N PRO A 28 4.42 -10.04 12.39
CA PRO A 28 3.39 -10.34 11.41
C PRO A 28 2.69 -9.05 10.99
N PHE A 29 2.60 -8.79 9.69
CA PHE A 29 1.75 -7.73 9.14
C PHE A 29 0.30 -8.22 9.21
N THR A 30 -0.54 -7.59 10.02
CA THR A 30 -1.99 -7.84 9.97
C THR A 30 -2.61 -6.88 8.96
N ALA A 31 -3.33 -7.40 7.97
CA ALA A 31 -4.17 -6.57 7.11
C ALA A 31 -5.20 -5.85 8.00
N GLN A 32 -5.09 -4.52 8.10
CA GLN A 32 -6.01 -3.72 8.89
C GLN A 32 -7.19 -3.30 8.01
N SER A 33 -8.36 -3.85 8.31
CA SER A 33 -9.63 -3.23 7.95
C SER A 33 -9.67 -1.79 8.48
N GLN A 34 -10.09 -0.85 7.65
CA GLN A 34 -10.26 0.57 8.01
C GLN A 34 -11.74 0.94 7.95
N THR A 35 -12.13 1.99 8.67
CA THR A 35 -13.46 2.55 8.55
C THR A 35 -13.60 3.32 7.24
N ILE A 36 -14.81 3.36 6.69
CA ILE A 36 -15.09 4.31 5.61
C ILE A 36 -15.20 5.70 6.25
N ASP A 37 -14.26 6.59 5.98
CA ASP A 37 -14.04 7.77 6.83
C ASP A 37 -14.91 8.97 6.46
N SER A 38 -15.20 9.17 5.16
CA SER A 38 -16.08 10.25 4.70
C SER A 38 -17.57 9.85 4.75
N PRO A 39 -18.46 10.77 5.15
CA PRO A 39 -19.91 10.58 5.02
C PRO A 39 -20.36 10.30 3.58
N GLU A 40 -19.76 10.95 2.59
CA GLU A 40 -20.05 10.80 1.17
C GLU A 40 -19.61 9.42 0.64
N PHE A 41 -18.43 8.94 1.06
CA PHE A 41 -18.00 7.57 0.79
C PHE A 41 -18.95 6.56 1.44
N ARG A 42 -19.33 6.76 2.71
CA ARG A 42 -20.29 5.88 3.40
C ARG A 42 -21.63 5.85 2.69
N ALA A 43 -22.16 7.00 2.28
CA ALA A 43 -23.44 7.09 1.58
C ALA A 43 -23.39 6.38 0.22
N THR A 44 -22.27 6.50 -0.51
CA THR A 44 -22.06 5.81 -1.79
C THR A 44 -21.93 4.31 -1.60
N TRP A 45 -21.11 3.85 -0.64
CA TRP A 45 -20.99 2.43 -0.32
C TRP A 45 -22.30 1.83 0.17
N ALA A 46 -23.05 2.54 1.02
CA ALA A 46 -24.35 2.09 1.53
C ALA A 46 -25.38 1.91 0.41
N ARG A 47 -25.35 2.77 -0.61
CA ARG A 47 -26.25 2.66 -1.76
C ARG A 47 -25.87 1.49 -2.66
N GLU A 48 -24.57 1.31 -2.89
CA GLU A 48 -24.09 0.36 -3.89
C GLU A 48 -23.71 -0.99 -3.25
N ASP A 49 -22.75 -1.08 -2.35
CA ASP A 49 -22.18 -2.35 -1.89
C ASP A 49 -22.85 -2.93 -0.62
N ALA A 50 -23.56 -2.13 0.19
CA ALA A 50 -24.30 -2.68 1.34
C ALA A 50 -25.39 -3.72 0.98
N PRO A 51 -26.13 -3.59 -0.14
CA PRO A 51 -27.02 -4.66 -0.61
C PRO A 51 -26.30 -5.98 -0.89
N VAL A 52 -25.04 -5.94 -1.37
CA VAL A 52 -24.22 -7.14 -1.53
C VAL A 52 -23.80 -7.68 -0.17
N ALA A 53 -23.32 -6.81 0.72
CA ALA A 53 -22.90 -7.16 2.07
C ALA A 53 -24.01 -7.83 2.90
N SER A 54 -25.25 -7.36 2.75
CA SER A 54 -26.43 -7.89 3.44
C SER A 54 -27.06 -9.11 2.76
N GLY A 55 -26.56 -9.52 1.59
CA GLY A 55 -27.15 -10.59 0.78
C GLY A 55 -28.46 -10.20 0.08
N ALA A 56 -28.86 -8.93 0.13
CA ALA A 56 -30.04 -8.40 -0.57
C ALA A 56 -29.86 -8.32 -2.09
N ALA A 57 -28.61 -8.32 -2.58
CA ALA A 57 -28.27 -8.35 -4.00
C ALA A 57 -27.26 -9.46 -4.32
N SER A 58 -27.55 -10.27 -5.34
CA SER A 58 -26.66 -11.33 -5.82
C SER A 58 -25.80 -10.86 -7.00
N ARG A 59 -24.84 -9.97 -6.71
CA ARG A 59 -23.79 -9.53 -7.66
C ARG A 59 -22.45 -9.42 -6.94
N THR A 60 -21.37 -9.22 -7.71
CA THR A 60 -20.05 -8.93 -7.12
C THR A 60 -19.99 -7.52 -6.51
N TRP A 61 -18.96 -7.29 -5.71
CA TRP A 61 -18.59 -6.00 -5.12
C TRP A 61 -18.12 -5.02 -6.19
N LEU A 62 -18.47 -3.75 -6.04
CA LEU A 62 -17.89 -2.67 -6.85
C LEU A 62 -16.54 -2.21 -6.28
N TRP A 63 -16.46 -2.02 -4.96
CA TRP A 63 -15.23 -1.63 -4.26
C TRP A 63 -14.74 -2.72 -3.33
N GLY A 64 -15.65 -3.33 -2.56
CA GLY A 64 -15.31 -4.36 -1.59
C GLY A 64 -16.01 -4.16 -0.25
N PRO A 65 -15.88 -5.12 0.68
CA PRO A 65 -16.57 -5.07 1.97
C PRO A 65 -16.08 -3.93 2.86
N GLU A 66 -14.81 -3.56 2.77
CA GLU A 66 -14.18 -2.54 3.61
C GLU A 66 -12.93 -1.96 2.93
N PRO A 67 -12.54 -0.71 3.27
CA PRO A 67 -11.29 -0.14 2.81
C PRO A 67 -10.11 -0.69 3.61
N PHE A 68 -8.93 -0.71 2.97
CA PHE A 68 -7.67 -1.10 3.62
C PHE A 68 -6.76 0.11 3.94
N THR A 69 -7.21 1.32 3.61
CA THR A 69 -6.56 2.58 3.99
C THR A 69 -7.52 3.49 4.74
N ALA A 70 -6.98 4.34 5.61
CA ALA A 70 -7.68 5.57 5.96
C ALA A 70 -7.88 6.44 4.70
N SER A 71 -8.71 7.47 4.79
CA SER A 71 -8.79 8.47 3.71
C SER A 71 -7.44 9.19 3.55
N LEU A 72 -7.02 9.34 2.30
CA LEU A 72 -5.77 9.98 1.91
C LEU A 72 -6.07 11.22 1.07
N ASN A 73 -5.18 12.21 1.12
CA ASN A 73 -5.19 13.35 0.21
C ASN A 73 -4.11 13.14 -0.84
N GLU A 74 -4.50 13.19 -2.11
CA GLU A 74 -3.62 13.03 -3.25
C GLU A 74 -3.63 14.30 -4.09
N LEU A 75 -2.47 14.63 -4.68
CA LEU A 75 -2.39 15.70 -5.67
C LEU A 75 -3.23 15.31 -6.90
N TYR A 76 -4.15 16.18 -7.28
CA TYR A 76 -5.06 16.03 -8.39
C TYR A 76 -5.30 17.37 -9.09
N GLY A 77 -4.34 17.74 -9.94
CA GLY A 77 -4.33 18.97 -10.69
C GLY A 77 -2.91 19.44 -11.02
N ASN A 78 -2.80 20.66 -11.51
CA ASN A 78 -1.53 21.34 -11.81
C ASN A 78 -1.06 22.23 -10.65
N GLY A 79 -1.90 22.52 -9.65
CA GLY A 79 -1.57 23.34 -8.47
C GLY A 79 -1.31 22.53 -7.20
N GLN A 80 -0.50 23.05 -6.27
CA GLN A 80 -0.23 22.41 -4.96
C GLN A 80 -1.47 22.23 -4.08
N ASP A 81 -2.51 23.03 -4.32
CA ASP A 81 -3.77 23.00 -3.56
C ASP A 81 -4.88 22.19 -4.24
N GLU A 82 -4.62 21.69 -5.45
CA GLU A 82 -5.58 20.85 -6.17
C GLU A 82 -5.42 19.42 -5.66
N ILE A 83 -6.13 19.11 -4.57
CA ILE A 83 -6.10 17.80 -3.93
C ILE A 83 -7.44 17.09 -4.06
N ARG A 84 -7.39 15.77 -4.29
CA ARG A 84 -8.54 14.89 -4.15
C ARG A 84 -8.44 14.12 -2.84
N THR A 85 -9.58 13.86 -2.23
CA THR A 85 -9.66 12.90 -1.12
C THR A 85 -9.98 11.53 -1.70
N VAL A 86 -9.25 10.51 -1.27
CA VAL A 86 -9.43 9.14 -1.75
C VAL A 86 -9.48 8.14 -0.63
N GLN A 87 -10.10 6.99 -0.87
CA GLN A 87 -10.00 5.83 0.01
C GLN A 87 -9.95 4.54 -0.81
N TYR A 88 -9.00 3.66 -0.46
CA TYR A 88 -8.69 2.46 -1.22
C TYR A 88 -9.40 1.23 -0.66
N PHE A 89 -10.03 0.47 -1.55
CA PHE A 89 -10.68 -0.81 -1.30
C PHE A 89 -10.07 -1.88 -2.20
N ASP A 90 -10.35 -3.15 -1.89
CA ASP A 90 -9.84 -4.32 -2.62
C ASP A 90 -9.95 -4.20 -4.15
N LYS A 91 -11.09 -3.72 -4.66
CA LYS A 91 -11.38 -3.71 -6.11
C LYS A 91 -11.16 -2.37 -6.78
N ALA A 92 -11.22 -1.28 -6.02
CA ALA A 92 -11.20 0.07 -6.57
C ALA A 92 -10.90 1.12 -5.51
N ARG A 93 -10.77 2.38 -5.95
CA ARG A 93 -10.63 3.57 -5.11
C ARG A 93 -11.89 4.41 -5.20
N MET A 94 -12.38 4.93 -4.08
CA MET A 94 -13.36 6.02 -4.08
C MET A 94 -12.62 7.35 -4.08
N GLU A 95 -13.14 8.32 -4.83
CA GLU A 95 -12.50 9.63 -5.01
C GLU A 95 -13.53 10.76 -4.88
N ILE A 96 -13.11 11.82 -4.19
CA ILE A 96 -13.75 13.15 -4.22
C ILE A 96 -12.74 14.07 -4.89
N ASN A 97 -12.96 14.33 -6.18
CA ASN A 97 -12.02 15.10 -7.02
C ASN A 97 -12.16 16.62 -6.82
N ASP A 98 -13.37 17.10 -6.53
CA ASP A 98 -13.64 18.51 -6.21
C ASP A 98 -14.50 18.60 -4.94
N PRO A 99 -13.92 18.94 -3.77
CA PRO A 99 -14.66 19.11 -2.53
C PRO A 99 -15.72 20.22 -2.57
N ALA A 100 -15.66 21.16 -3.51
CA ALA A 100 -16.62 22.23 -3.69
C ALA A 100 -17.76 21.87 -4.66
N ALA A 101 -17.66 20.74 -5.37
CA ALA A 101 -18.70 20.29 -6.29
C ALA A 101 -20.02 19.98 -5.58
N GLN A 102 -21.11 20.04 -6.36
CA GLN A 102 -22.43 19.69 -5.88
C GLN A 102 -22.46 18.25 -5.36
N ARG A 103 -23.00 18.05 -4.14
CA ARG A 103 -23.14 16.75 -3.48
C ARG A 103 -24.28 15.93 -4.09
N ASP A 104 -24.17 15.57 -5.36
CA ASP A 104 -25.11 14.69 -6.05
C ASP A 104 -24.60 13.24 -6.14
N ARG A 105 -25.27 12.40 -6.95
CA ARG A 105 -24.91 10.98 -7.09
C ARG A 105 -23.54 10.73 -7.74
N TRP A 106 -22.96 11.74 -8.38
CA TRP A 106 -21.69 11.69 -9.10
C TRP A 106 -20.55 12.35 -8.31
N PHE A 107 -20.85 12.87 -7.12
CA PHE A 107 -19.88 13.53 -6.25
C PHE A 107 -18.72 12.60 -5.84
N VAL A 108 -19.02 11.31 -5.64
CA VAL A 108 -18.01 10.27 -5.42
C VAL A 108 -17.84 9.48 -6.71
N THR A 109 -16.61 9.42 -7.20
CA THR A 109 -16.25 8.67 -8.40
C THR A 109 -15.46 7.42 -8.08
N THR A 110 -15.45 6.47 -9.03
CA THR A 110 -14.56 5.31 -9.00
C THR A 110 -13.25 5.68 -9.70
N GLY A 111 -12.15 5.56 -8.96
CA GLY A 111 -10.80 5.80 -9.49
C GLY A 111 -10.33 4.75 -10.49
N LEU A 112 -9.30 5.09 -11.25
CA LEU A 112 -8.70 4.23 -12.27
C LEU A 112 -7.71 3.18 -11.72
N LEU A 113 -7.82 2.82 -10.43
CA LEU A 113 -6.80 2.05 -9.69
C LEU A 113 -6.29 0.81 -10.44
N ALA A 114 -7.19 -0.01 -11.00
CA ALA A 114 -6.78 -1.21 -11.74
C ALA A 114 -5.92 -0.87 -12.97
N LEU A 115 -6.30 0.17 -13.72
CA LEU A 115 -5.53 0.64 -14.87
C LEU A 115 -4.18 1.22 -14.44
N GLU A 116 -4.15 1.98 -13.34
CA GLU A 116 -2.92 2.54 -12.77
C GLU A 116 -1.94 1.43 -12.37
N LEU A 117 -2.43 0.36 -11.73
CA LEU A 117 -1.61 -0.78 -11.32
C LEU A 117 -1.09 -1.58 -12.51
N MET A 118 -1.89 -1.73 -13.59
CA MET A 118 -1.47 -2.46 -14.78
C MET A 118 -0.46 -1.70 -15.64
N THR A 119 -0.65 -0.39 -15.79
CA THR A 119 0.13 0.44 -16.73
C THR A 119 1.25 1.22 -16.06
N GLY A 120 1.18 1.39 -14.74
CA GLY A 120 1.99 2.35 -14.01
C GLY A 120 1.61 3.81 -14.29
N LEU A 121 0.55 4.09 -15.04
CA LEU A 121 0.12 5.47 -15.31
C LEU A 121 -0.82 5.94 -14.20
N ARG A 122 -0.27 6.59 -13.17
CA ARG A 122 -1.07 7.16 -12.08
C ARG A 122 -1.75 8.43 -12.55
N GLN A 123 -3.06 8.53 -12.38
CA GLN A 123 -3.78 9.75 -12.73
C GLN A 123 -3.43 10.88 -11.76
N THR A 124 -3.15 12.07 -12.31
CA THR A 124 -2.85 13.28 -11.54
C THR A 124 -3.75 14.46 -11.89
N SER A 125 -4.62 14.36 -12.90
CA SER A 125 -5.74 15.28 -13.17
C SER A 125 -6.71 14.61 -14.16
N ASP A 126 -7.78 15.30 -14.59
CA ASP A 126 -8.75 14.76 -15.56
C ASP A 126 -8.10 14.19 -16.83
N SER A 127 -7.04 14.82 -17.32
CA SER A 127 -6.28 14.39 -18.50
C SER A 127 -4.79 14.15 -18.24
N GLY A 128 -4.35 14.28 -16.98
CA GLY A 128 -2.96 14.19 -16.57
C GLY A 128 -2.61 12.83 -15.99
N PHE A 129 -1.46 12.30 -16.42
CA PHE A 129 -0.93 11.03 -15.96
C PHE A 129 0.56 11.15 -15.66
N GLU A 130 0.98 10.47 -14.61
CA GLU A 130 2.36 10.39 -14.20
C GLU A 130 2.84 8.94 -14.26
N GLN A 131 3.97 8.71 -14.95
CA GLN A 131 4.54 7.37 -15.04
C GLN A 131 5.13 6.94 -13.68
N ARG A 132 4.76 5.73 -13.29
CA ARG A 132 5.27 4.95 -12.17
C ARG A 132 5.65 3.54 -12.66
N GLY A 133 6.16 2.72 -11.77
CA GLY A 133 6.23 1.28 -12.03
C GLY A 133 4.82 0.68 -12.00
N PRO A 134 4.47 -0.20 -12.95
CA PRO A 134 3.34 -1.11 -12.77
C PRO A 134 3.48 -1.92 -11.47
N ALA A 135 2.37 -2.50 -11.00
CA ALA A 135 2.40 -3.39 -9.85
C ALA A 135 3.31 -4.59 -10.14
N GLY A 136 4.28 -4.85 -9.26
CA GLY A 136 5.19 -5.99 -9.35
C GLY A 136 4.57 -7.32 -8.91
N ILE A 137 3.24 -7.43 -8.95
CA ILE A 137 2.49 -8.63 -8.55
C ILE A 137 2.02 -9.33 -9.83
N PRO A 138 2.33 -10.63 -10.01
CA PRO A 138 1.86 -11.37 -11.16
C PRO A 138 0.32 -11.39 -11.21
N VAL A 139 -0.25 -11.21 -12.39
CA VAL A 139 -1.71 -11.25 -12.60
C VAL A 139 -2.29 -12.65 -12.37
N ALA A 140 -1.45 -13.68 -12.51
CA ALA A 140 -1.74 -15.09 -12.22
C ALA A 140 -0.43 -15.85 -11.93
N GLY A 141 -0.53 -16.92 -11.14
CA GLY A 141 0.62 -17.77 -10.74
C GLY A 141 1.21 -17.38 -9.39
N ASP A 142 1.93 -18.31 -8.77
CA ASP A 142 2.72 -18.01 -7.57
C ASP A 142 4.04 -17.34 -7.99
N SER A 143 4.42 -16.29 -7.28
CA SER A 143 5.67 -15.57 -7.51
C SER A 143 6.92 -16.37 -7.13
N ASP A 144 6.77 -17.49 -6.43
CA ASP A 144 7.87 -18.39 -6.06
C ASP A 144 7.88 -19.76 -6.77
N ASP A 145 6.90 -20.05 -7.63
CA ASP A 145 6.87 -21.30 -8.42
C ASP A 145 7.59 -21.13 -9.76
N ALA A 146 8.85 -21.57 -9.82
CA ALA A 146 9.65 -21.60 -11.04
C ALA A 146 9.32 -22.78 -11.98
N THR A 147 8.35 -23.63 -11.64
CA THR A 147 8.12 -24.91 -12.33
C THR A 147 6.74 -25.11 -12.94
N GLY A 148 5.70 -24.42 -12.44
CA GLY A 148 4.37 -24.39 -13.06
C GLY A 148 3.52 -25.64 -12.86
#